data_AF-A0A2V8Z705-F1
#
_entry.id   AF-A0A2V8Z705-F1
#
_cell.length_a   1.000
_cell.length_b   1.000
_cell.length_c   1.000
_cell.angle_alpha   90.00
_cell.angle_beta   90.00
_cell.angle_gamma   90.00
#
_symmetry.space_group_name_H-M   'P 1'
#
loop_
_entity.id
_entity.type
_entity.pdbx_description
1 polymer ?
#
loop_
_entity_poly.entity_id
_entity_poly.type
_entity_poly.pdbx_seq_one_letter_code
_entity_poly.pdbx_strand_id
1 'polypeptide(L)'
;MSTYVFGAIGPVLVALIVGLVMWGAYSLLGGVSTNFSTAFGITAHAFLTGLVSSPLFILILFLKPFGTADLENPLAANLAAILPEDSAKWLFALCKSVDIFTFWTLILLAIGFAAVNPQKLKGAKPFTIAFSVWAINVLCRVGWAFIFS
;
A
#
# COMPACT_ATOMS: atom_id res chain seq x y z
N MET A 1 -14.47 21.53 7.70
CA MET A 1 -13.93 20.91 8.93
C MET A 1 -13.65 19.42 8.75
N SER A 2 -14.59 18.63 8.22
CA SER A 2 -14.45 17.17 8.04
C SER A 2 -13.27 16.75 7.15
N THR A 3 -13.07 17.36 5.99
CA THR A 3 -12.04 16.96 5.01
C THR A 3 -10.61 17.03 5.56
N TYR A 4 -10.28 18.06 6.35
CA TYR A 4 -8.95 18.22 6.94
C TYR A 4 -8.69 17.20 8.05
N VAL A 5 -9.72 16.85 8.83
CA VAL A 5 -9.63 15.81 9.87
C VAL A 5 -9.39 14.45 9.23
N PHE A 6 -10.13 14.09 8.18
CA PHE A 6 -9.89 12.85 7.43
C PHE A 6 -8.51 12.83 6.76
N GLY A 7 -8.06 13.96 6.20
CA GLY A 7 -6.75 14.07 5.57
C GLY A 7 -5.57 13.93 6.53
N ALA A 8 -5.70 14.43 7.77
CA ALA A 8 -4.65 14.32 8.78
C ALA A 8 -4.68 12.98 9.53
N ILE A 9 -5.86 12.49 9.90
CA ILE A 9 -6.02 11.30 10.75
C ILE A 9 -6.01 10.01 9.92
N GLY A 10 -6.56 10.04 8.71
CA GLY A 10 -6.68 8.88 7.83
C GLY A 10 -5.34 8.15 7.62
N PRO A 11 -4.27 8.85 7.19
CA PRO A 11 -2.96 8.22 6.98
C PRO A 11 -2.39 7.57 8.25
N VAL A 12 -2.59 8.19 9.41
CA VAL A 12 -2.13 7.66 10.71
C VAL A 12 -2.89 6.38 11.07
N LEU A 13 -4.21 6.37 10.91
CA LEU A 13 -5.02 5.18 11.15
C LEU A 13 -4.65 4.03 10.21
N VAL A 14 -4.42 4.31 8.92
CA VAL A 14 -3.98 3.30 7.96
C VAL A 14 -2.61 2.75 8.36
N ALA A 15 -1.67 3.62 8.76
CA ALA A 15 -0.35 3.19 9.22
C ALA A 15 -0.43 2.33 10.50
N LEU A 16 -1.34 2.63 11.41
CA LEU A 16 -1.59 1.82 12.62
C LEU A 16 -2.10 0.43 12.26
N ILE A 17 -3.11 0.34 11.39
CA ILE A 17 -3.70 -0.93 10.96
C ILE A 17 -2.68 -1.77 10.20
N VAL A 18 -2.00 -1.18 9.21
CA VAL A 18 -0.99 -1.90 8.43
C VAL A 18 0.20 -2.28 9.29
N GLY A 19 0.62 -1.43 10.22
CA GLY A 19 1.67 -1.75 11.19
C GLY A 19 1.29 -2.93 12.06
N LEU A 20 0.01 -3.05 12.45
CA LEU A 20 -0.48 -4.15 13.29
C LEU A 20 -0.48 -5.47 12.51
N VAL A 21 -0.98 -5.42 11.27
CA VAL A 21 -0.98 -6.58 10.38
C VAL A 21 0.44 -7.05 10.07
N MET A 22 1.35 -6.13 9.74
CA MET A 22 2.74 -6.46 9.44
C MET A 22 3.47 -6.95 10.69
N TRP A 23 3.28 -6.33 11.85
CA TRP A 23 3.82 -6.82 13.12
C TRP A 23 3.39 -8.27 13.37
N GLY A 24 2.09 -8.57 13.23
CA GLY A 24 1.57 -9.93 13.35
C GLY A 24 2.20 -10.88 12.34
N ALA A 25 2.24 -10.51 11.05
CA ALA A 25 2.78 -11.34 9.99
C ALA A 25 4.28 -11.67 10.19
N TYR A 26 5.11 -10.68 10.53
CA TYR A 26 6.53 -10.91 10.79
C TYR A 26 6.80 -11.64 12.11
N SER A 27 5.93 -11.47 13.11
CA SER A 27 6.02 -12.24 14.35
C SER A 27 5.69 -13.71 14.11
N LEU A 28 4.59 -13.99 13.41
CA LEU A 28 4.09 -15.35 13.15
C LEU A 28 4.93 -16.10 12.10
N LEU A 29 5.16 -15.49 10.94
CA LEU A 29 5.84 -16.14 9.79
C LEU A 29 7.36 -15.93 9.84
N GLY A 30 7.79 -14.77 10.34
CA GLY A 30 9.20 -14.40 10.43
C GLY A 30 9.87 -14.93 11.69
N GLY A 31 9.10 -15.20 12.76
CA GLY A 31 9.62 -15.51 14.09
C GLY A 31 10.35 -14.32 14.73
N VAL A 32 10.03 -13.10 14.30
CA VAL A 32 10.64 -11.86 14.81
C VAL A 32 10.05 -11.52 16.17
N SER A 33 10.91 -11.22 17.14
CA SER A 33 10.51 -10.68 18.44
C SER A 33 10.76 -9.18 18.42
N THR A 34 9.71 -8.38 18.22
CA THR A 34 9.76 -6.91 18.34
C THR A 34 8.48 -6.37 18.95
N ASN A 35 8.53 -5.15 19.46
CA ASN A 35 7.33 -4.47 19.95
C ASN A 35 6.57 -3.78 18.82
N PHE A 36 5.29 -3.50 19.05
CA PHE A 36 4.44 -2.84 18.06
C PHE A 36 4.93 -1.44 17.69
N SER A 37 5.52 -0.69 18.63
CA SER A 37 6.03 0.67 18.36
C SER A 37 7.13 0.66 17.28
N THR A 38 8.05 -0.30 17.34
CA THR A 38 9.08 -0.50 16.30
C THR A 38 8.45 -0.86 14.96
N ALA A 39 7.50 -1.79 14.93
CA ALA A 39 6.80 -2.17 13.70
C ALA A 39 6.00 -1.01 13.09
N PHE A 40 5.35 -0.20 13.92
CA PHE A 40 4.66 1.01 13.52
C PHE A 40 5.64 2.05 12.96
N GLY A 41 6.79 2.26 13.60
CA GLY A 41 7.84 3.15 13.10
C GLY A 41 8.36 2.74 11.72
N ILE A 42 8.59 1.44 11.51
CA ILE A 42 8.95 0.88 10.19
C ILE A 42 7.85 1.16 9.17
N THR A 43 6.59 0.94 9.55
CA THR A 43 5.44 1.14 8.66
C THR A 43 5.25 2.61 8.30
N ALA A 44 5.31 3.50 9.29
CA ALA A 44 5.22 4.93 9.09
C ALA A 44 6.34 5.44 8.16
N HIS A 45 7.56 4.95 8.33
CA HIS A 45 8.67 5.26 7.42
C HIS A 45 8.41 4.76 6.00
N ALA A 46 7.97 3.51 5.84
CA ALA A 46 7.67 2.93 4.53
C ALA A 46 6.51 3.65 3.81
N PHE A 47 5.61 4.30 4.54
CA PHE A 47 4.51 5.10 3.99
C PHE A 47 4.94 6.49 3.51
N LEU A 48 6.17 6.93 3.81
CA LEU A 48 6.70 8.19 3.29
C LEU A 48 6.86 8.19 1.76
N THR A 49 6.83 7.03 1.11
CA THR A 49 6.69 6.92 -0.36
C THR A 49 5.46 7.67 -0.86
N GLY A 50 4.39 7.75 -0.06
CA GLY A 50 3.18 8.52 -0.37
C GLY A 50 3.44 10.03 -0.47
N LEU A 51 4.46 10.55 0.23
CA LEU A 51 4.89 11.94 0.10
C LEU A 51 5.57 12.21 -1.25
N VAL A 52 6.04 11.17 -1.94
CA VAL A 52 6.57 11.30 -3.30
C VAL A 52 5.44 11.26 -4.33
N SER A 53 4.38 10.48 -4.07
CA SER A 53 3.20 10.47 -4.95
C SER A 53 2.34 11.73 -4.82
N SER A 54 2.34 12.41 -3.68
CA SER A 54 1.42 13.54 -3.44
C SER A 54 1.69 14.77 -4.34
N PRO A 55 2.94 15.19 -4.63
CA PRO A 55 3.18 16.28 -5.58
C PRO A 55 2.82 15.89 -7.01
N LEU A 56 2.99 14.61 -7.39
CA LEU A 56 2.58 14.10 -8.69
C LEU A 56 1.06 14.14 -8.84
N PHE A 57 0.32 13.78 -7.78
CA PHE A 57 -1.13 13.93 -7.77
C PHE A 57 -1.55 15.38 -7.98
N ILE A 58 -0.96 16.31 -7.21
CA ILE A 58 -1.23 17.74 -7.31
C ILE A 58 -0.93 18.23 -8.74
N LEU A 59 0.20 17.83 -9.31
CA LEU A 59 0.58 18.16 -10.68
C LEU A 59 -0.48 17.69 -11.70
N ILE A 60 -0.98 16.46 -11.56
CA ILE A 60 -2.02 15.94 -12.47
C ILE A 60 -3.31 16.75 -12.37
N LEU A 61 -3.71 17.19 -11.17
CA LEU A 61 -4.86 18.07 -10.98
C LEU A 61 -4.68 19.43 -11.68
N PHE A 62 -3.46 19.95 -11.75
CA PHE A 62 -3.16 21.19 -12.50
C PHE A 62 -3.10 20.98 -14.01
N LEU A 63 -2.67 19.80 -14.48
CA LEU A 63 -2.54 19.50 -15.90
C LEU A 63 -3.86 19.12 -16.56
N LYS A 64 -4.81 18.54 -15.83
CA LYS A 64 -6.11 18.14 -16.37
C LYS A 64 -7.13 19.29 -16.34
N PRO A 65 -8.01 19.39 -17.36
CA PRO A 65 -9.15 20.30 -17.31
C PRO A 65 -10.01 20.08 -16.06
N PHE A 66 -10.58 21.15 -15.53
CA PHE A 66 -11.43 21.10 -14.35
C PHE A 66 -12.56 20.06 -14.50
N GLY A 67 -12.72 19.21 -13.49
CA GLY A 67 -13.75 18.16 -13.48
C GLY A 67 -13.44 16.90 -14.31
N THR A 68 -12.27 16.83 -14.97
CA THR A 68 -11.89 15.67 -15.80
C THR A 68 -10.81 14.77 -15.18
N ALA A 69 -10.38 15.10 -13.95
CA ALA A 69 -9.47 14.25 -13.19
C ALA A 69 -10.18 12.98 -12.74
N ASP A 70 -9.58 11.83 -13.06
CA ASP A 70 -10.00 10.56 -12.48
C ASP A 70 -9.60 10.56 -11.00
N LEU A 71 -10.59 10.71 -10.11
CA LEU A 71 -10.35 10.70 -8.67
C LEU A 71 -10.17 9.30 -8.12
N GLU A 72 -10.54 8.26 -8.86
CA GLU A 72 -10.32 6.89 -8.45
C GLU A 72 -8.88 6.46 -8.73
N ASN A 73 -8.33 6.75 -9.91
CA ASN A 73 -6.95 6.43 -10.28
C ASN A 73 -6.13 7.66 -10.71
N PRO A 74 -5.94 8.64 -9.82
CA PRO A 74 -5.45 9.95 -10.23
C PRO A 74 -4.01 9.96 -10.73
N LEU A 75 -3.14 9.09 -10.21
CA LEU A 75 -1.76 9.01 -10.70
C LEU A 75 -1.58 8.07 -11.89
N ALA A 76 -2.47 7.09 -12.06
CA ALA A 76 -2.32 6.02 -13.06
C ALA A 76 -0.91 5.36 -13.07
N ALA A 77 -0.27 5.24 -11.90
CA ALA A 77 1.08 4.66 -11.73
C ALA A 77 1.05 3.12 -11.53
N ASN A 78 0.01 2.49 -12.07
CA ASN A 78 -0.32 1.09 -11.90
C ASN A 78 -0.84 0.49 -13.21
N LEU A 79 -0.98 -0.83 -13.26
CA LEU A 79 -1.39 -1.52 -14.47
C LEU A 79 -2.83 -1.20 -14.91
N ALA A 80 -3.68 -0.59 -14.07
CA ALA A 80 -5.02 -0.21 -14.50
C ALA A 80 -5.00 0.96 -15.50
N ALA A 81 -3.89 1.69 -15.62
CA ALA A 81 -3.73 2.80 -16.56
C ALA A 81 -3.86 2.40 -18.04
N ILE A 82 -3.66 1.12 -18.37
CA ILE A 82 -3.74 0.60 -19.73
C ILE A 82 -5.05 -0.16 -20.01
N LEU A 83 -5.95 -0.23 -19.02
CA LEU A 83 -7.23 -0.89 -19.19
C LEU A 83 -8.24 0.00 -19.94
N PRO A 84 -9.05 -0.56 -20.84
CA PRO A 84 -10.23 0.12 -21.37
C PRO A 84 -11.21 0.54 -20.26
N GLU A 85 -11.93 1.64 -20.45
CA GLU A 85 -12.90 2.17 -19.47
C GLU A 85 -14.07 1.21 -19.17
N ASP A 86 -14.40 0.32 -20.12
CA ASP A 86 -15.44 -0.71 -20.00
C ASP A 86 -14.94 -2.02 -19.37
N SER A 87 -13.71 -2.05 -18.86
CA SER A 87 -13.14 -3.22 -18.18
C SER A 87 -13.95 -3.62 -16.94
N ALA A 88 -14.03 -4.93 -16.68
CA ALA A 88 -14.70 -5.44 -15.49
C ALA A 88 -14.08 -4.87 -14.20
N LYS A 89 -14.92 -4.50 -13.21
CA LYS A 89 -14.45 -3.85 -11.97
C LYS A 89 -13.42 -4.69 -11.19
N TRP A 90 -13.55 -6.01 -11.20
CA TRP A 90 -12.59 -6.91 -10.55
C TRP A 90 -11.22 -6.85 -11.23
N LEU A 91 -11.18 -6.73 -12.57
CA LEU A 91 -9.96 -6.60 -13.35
C LEU A 91 -9.31 -5.25 -13.08
N PHE A 92 -10.11 -4.17 -13.05
CA PHE A 92 -9.63 -2.86 -12.64
C PHE A 92 -9.03 -2.88 -11.23
N ALA A 93 -9.70 -3.49 -10.24
CA ALA A 93 -9.20 -3.61 -8.88
C ALA A 93 -7.88 -4.41 -8.78
N LEU A 94 -7.74 -5.46 -9.60
CA LEU A 94 -6.52 -6.26 -9.68
C LEU A 94 -5.37 -5.45 -10.26
N CYS A 95 -5.55 -4.87 -11.44
CA CYS A 95 -4.52 -4.10 -12.13
C CYS A 95 -4.13 -2.83 -11.36
N LYS A 96 -5.09 -2.18 -10.68
CA LYS A 96 -4.84 -1.03 -9.82
C LYS A 96 -4.00 -1.38 -8.59
N SER A 97 -4.08 -2.62 -8.11
CA SER A 97 -3.25 -3.08 -6.98
C SER A 97 -1.78 -3.24 -7.34
N VAL A 98 -1.46 -3.41 -8.63
CA VAL A 98 -0.08 -3.51 -9.13
C VAL A 98 0.45 -2.12 -9.44
N ASP A 99 0.95 -1.46 -8.39
CA ASP A 99 1.32 -0.04 -8.38
C ASP A 99 2.78 0.14 -7.93
N ILE A 100 3.50 1.06 -8.58
CA ILE A 100 4.92 1.31 -8.31
C ILE A 100 5.18 1.78 -6.87
N PHE A 101 4.33 2.65 -6.30
CA PHE A 101 4.48 3.14 -4.94
C PHE A 101 4.14 2.07 -3.92
N THR A 102 3.18 1.20 -4.24
CA THR A 102 2.88 0.03 -3.41
C THR A 102 4.07 -0.90 -3.32
N PHE A 103 4.72 -1.22 -4.43
CA PHE A 103 5.93 -2.06 -4.41
C PHE A 103 7.09 -1.40 -3.68
N TRP A 104 7.27 -0.08 -3.85
CA TRP A 104 8.27 0.65 -3.07
C TRP A 104 8.01 0.55 -1.56
N THR A 105 6.77 0.76 -1.11
CA THR A 105 6.40 0.59 0.29
C THR A 105 6.65 -0.83 0.79
N LEU A 106 6.30 -1.86 0.02
CA LEU A 106 6.53 -3.27 0.41
C LEU A 106 8.02 -3.60 0.54
N ILE A 107 8.85 -3.05 -0.34
CA ILE A 107 10.31 -3.19 -0.27
C ILE A 107 10.84 -2.52 1.02
N LEU A 108 10.40 -1.29 1.33
CA LEU A 108 10.82 -0.60 2.56
C LEU A 108 10.34 -1.31 3.83
N LEU A 109 9.12 -1.85 3.83
CA LEU A 109 8.63 -2.70 4.93
C LEU A 109 9.54 -3.91 5.11
N ALA A 110 9.83 -4.65 4.04
CA ALA A 110 10.69 -5.82 4.09
C ALA A 110 12.09 -5.50 4.63
N ILE A 111 12.71 -4.42 4.14
CA ILE A 111 14.03 -3.97 4.62
C ILE A 111 13.97 -3.57 6.10
N GLY A 112 12.97 -2.78 6.49
CA GLY A 112 12.82 -2.31 7.87
C GLY A 112 12.64 -3.45 8.86
N PHE A 113 11.79 -4.44 8.55
CA PHE A 113 11.64 -5.62 9.39
C PHE A 113 12.89 -6.51 9.37
N ALA A 114 13.56 -6.65 8.23
CA ALA A 114 14.82 -7.40 8.15
C ALA A 114 15.90 -6.81 9.07
N ALA A 115 15.95 -5.48 9.19
CA ALA A 115 16.89 -4.78 10.07
C ALA A 115 16.66 -5.07 11.57
N VAL A 116 15.43 -5.43 11.97
CA VAL A 116 15.09 -5.77 13.36
C VAL A 116 15.71 -7.10 13.78
N ASN A 117 15.75 -8.09 12.89
CA ASN A 117 16.34 -9.40 13.18
C ASN A 117 17.00 -10.00 11.93
N PRO A 118 18.21 -9.52 11.57
CA PRO A 118 18.88 -9.93 10.34
C PRO A 118 19.30 -11.40 10.36
N GLN A 119 19.41 -12.03 11.54
CA GLN A 119 19.69 -13.47 11.61
C GLN A 119 18.49 -14.32 11.16
N LYS A 120 17.26 -13.93 11.52
CA LYS A 120 16.03 -14.68 11.21
C LYS A 120 15.40 -14.30 9.87
N LEU A 121 15.63 -13.09 9.39
CA LEU A 121 15.07 -12.53 8.17
C LEU A 121 16.18 -12.31 7.12
N LYS A 122 16.63 -13.40 6.51
CA LYS A 122 17.69 -13.40 5.49
C LYS A 122 17.13 -13.54 4.08
N GLY A 123 17.85 -12.96 3.11
CA GLY A 123 17.57 -13.11 1.69
C GLY A 123 16.13 -12.69 1.34
N ALA A 124 15.42 -13.55 0.62
CA ALA A 124 14.07 -13.27 0.14
C ALA A 124 12.98 -13.34 1.23
N LYS A 125 13.23 -13.98 2.37
CA LYS A 125 12.21 -14.22 3.42
C LYS A 125 11.43 -12.96 3.86
N PRO A 126 12.08 -11.83 4.21
CA PRO A 126 11.33 -10.65 4.60
C PRO A 126 10.46 -10.10 3.46
N PHE A 127 10.92 -10.17 2.21
CA PHE A 127 10.14 -9.78 1.05
C PHE A 127 8.94 -10.72 0.85
N THR A 128 9.14 -12.04 0.93
CA THR A 128 8.06 -13.02 0.80
C THR A 128 6.94 -12.71 1.79
N ILE A 129 7.24 -12.41 3.06
CA ILE A 129 6.23 -12.08 4.06
C ILE A 129 5.44 -10.82 3.66
N ALA A 130 6.12 -9.71 3.35
CA ALA A 130 5.46 -8.46 2.96
C ALA A 130 4.56 -8.66 1.73
N PHE A 131 5.09 -9.29 0.67
CA PHE A 131 4.36 -9.53 -0.56
C PHE A 131 3.21 -10.53 -0.38
N SER A 132 3.34 -11.54 0.49
CA SER A 132 2.23 -12.45 0.79
C SER A 132 1.08 -11.74 1.50
N VAL A 133 1.36 -10.88 2.48
CA VAL A 133 0.33 -10.09 3.16
C VAL A 133 -0.37 -9.15 2.17
N TRP A 134 0.39 -8.47 1.31
CA TRP A 134 -0.17 -7.66 0.24
C TRP A 134 -1.03 -8.49 -0.72
N ALA A 135 -0.55 -9.65 -1.18
CA ALA A 135 -1.28 -10.50 -2.11
C ALA A 135 -2.62 -10.98 -1.53
N ILE A 136 -2.67 -11.34 -0.25
CA ILE A 136 -3.92 -11.68 0.45
C ILE A 136 -4.88 -10.49 0.42
N ASN A 137 -4.39 -9.29 0.75
CA ASN A 137 -5.21 -8.08 0.69
C ASN A 137 -5.70 -7.77 -0.74
N VAL A 138 -4.88 -8.00 -1.76
CA VAL A 138 -5.31 -7.89 -3.18
C VAL A 138 -6.42 -8.87 -3.48
N LEU A 139 -6.27 -10.15 -3.11
CA LEU A 139 -7.30 -11.17 -3.32
C LEU A 139 -8.61 -10.82 -2.63
N CYS A 140 -8.57 -10.31 -1.40
CA CYS A 140 -9.77 -9.86 -0.70
C CYS A 140 -10.48 -8.70 -1.45
N ARG A 141 -9.73 -7.69 -1.90
CA ARG A 141 -10.30 -6.54 -2.63
C ARG A 141 -10.85 -6.94 -4.00
N VAL A 142 -10.13 -7.78 -4.73
CA VAL A 142 -10.56 -8.28 -6.05
C VAL A 142 -11.77 -9.20 -5.91
N GLY A 143 -11.77 -10.10 -4.92
CA GLY A 143 -12.91 -10.97 -4.64
C GLY A 143 -14.16 -10.18 -4.25
N TRP A 144 -14.00 -9.13 -3.44
CA TRP A 144 -15.09 -8.20 -3.15
C TRP A 144 -15.60 -7.52 -4.41
N ALA A 145 -14.69 -6.94 -5.21
CA ALA A 145 -15.06 -6.30 -6.47
C ALA A 145 -15.76 -7.26 -7.43
N PHE A 146 -15.39 -8.53 -7.47
CA PHE A 146 -16.04 -9.56 -8.28
C PHE A 146 -17.45 -9.92 -7.81
N ILE A 147 -17.67 -10.04 -6.50
CA ILE A 147 -18.99 -10.40 -5.93
C ILE A 147 -20.01 -9.27 -6.13
N PHE A 148 -19.54 -8.02 -6.10
CA PHE A 148 -20.39 -6.82 -6.16
C PHE A 148 -20.21 -6.01 -7.46
N SER A 149 -19.60 -6.61 -8.50
CA SER A 149 -19.40 -5.95 -9.80
C SER A 149 -20.65 -5.90 -10.66
#